data_AF-I3S294-F1
#
_entry.id   AF-I3S294-F1
#
_cell.length_a   1.000
_cell.length_b   1.000
_cell.length_c   1.000
_cell.angle_alpha   90.00
_cell.angle_beta   90.00
_cell.angle_gamma   90.00
#
_symmetry.space_group_name_H-M   'P 1'
#
loop_
_entity.id
_entity.type
_entity.pdbx_description
1 polymer ?
#
loop_
_entity_poly.entity_id
_entity_poly.type
_entity_poly.pdbx_seq_one_letter_code
_entity_poly.pdbx_strand_id
1 'polypeptide(L)'
;MQHTVIPSWYQREGYIKAMVNLIEKELKGFDCPEKVMIFFSAHGVPLAYVEEAGDPYKAEMEECVDLIMEELERRKITNAYTLAYQSRVGPVEWLKPYTDDTIVELGKNGVKSLLAVPIR
;
A
#
# COMPACT_ATOMS: atom_id res chain seq x y z
N MET A 1 -5.09 28.92 -24.38
CA MET A 1 -5.88 27.73 -24.01
C MET A 1 -5.94 27.67 -22.49
N GLN A 2 -7.11 27.39 -21.91
CA GLN A 2 -7.25 27.23 -20.46
C GLN A 2 -7.15 25.73 -20.14
N HIS A 3 -6.29 25.38 -19.19
CA HIS A 3 -6.10 24.01 -18.75
C HIS A 3 -6.38 23.91 -17.25
N THR A 4 -6.91 22.77 -16.83
CA THR A 4 -7.11 22.41 -15.43
C THR A 4 -6.26 21.18 -15.14
N VAL A 5 -5.47 21.23 -14.07
CA VAL A 5 -4.61 20.14 -13.62
C VAL A 5 -5.21 19.56 -12.34
N ILE A 6 -5.28 18.22 -12.25
CA ILE A 6 -5.57 17.51 -11.01
C ILE A 6 -4.24 16.93 -10.55
N PRO A 7 -3.58 17.51 -9.52
CA PRO A 7 -2.23 17.11 -9.13
C PRO A 7 -2.19 15.74 -8.46
N SER A 8 -3.18 15.43 -7.62
CA SER A 8 -3.33 14.13 -6.95
C SER A 8 -4.79 13.79 -6.66
N TRP A 9 -5.07 12.51 -6.39
CA TRP A 9 -6.44 11.99 -6.26
C TRP A 9 -6.55 10.76 -5.34
N TYR A 10 -5.51 10.43 -4.58
CA TYR A 10 -5.42 9.25 -3.73
C TYR A 10 -6.55 9.17 -2.68
N GLN A 11 -6.96 10.31 -2.12
CA GLN A 11 -8.04 10.42 -1.12
C GLN A 11 -9.46 10.37 -1.70
N ARG A 12 -9.63 10.19 -3.02
CA ARG A 12 -10.97 10.25 -3.63
C ARG A 12 -11.81 9.06 -3.17
N GLU A 13 -12.97 9.36 -2.60
CA GLU A 13 -13.89 8.36 -2.03
C GLU A 13 -14.20 7.20 -2.99
N GLY A 14 -14.39 7.49 -4.29
CA GLY A 14 -14.62 6.45 -5.29
C GLY A 14 -13.44 5.49 -5.49
N TYR A 15 -12.21 5.99 -5.40
CA TYR A 15 -11.00 5.18 -5.47
C TYR A 15 -10.85 4.31 -4.22
N ILE A 16 -10.98 4.91 -3.03
CA ILE A 16 -10.91 4.19 -1.75
C ILE A 16 -11.93 3.05 -1.72
N LYS A 17 -13.20 3.32 -2.08
CA LYS A 17 -14.26 2.30 -2.14
C LYS A 17 -13.95 1.21 -3.15
N ALA A 18 -13.40 1.55 -4.32
CA ALA A 18 -13.02 0.55 -5.32
C ALA A 18 -11.92 -0.39 -4.80
N MET A 19 -10.89 0.16 -4.16
CA MET A 19 -9.81 -0.63 -3.54
C MET A 19 -10.35 -1.54 -2.44
N VAL A 20 -11.18 -1.02 -1.54
CA VAL A 20 -11.78 -1.80 -0.45
C VAL A 20 -12.66 -2.92 -0.99
N ASN A 21 -13.48 -2.65 -2.00
CA ASN A 21 -14.32 -3.68 -2.63
C ASN A 21 -13.49 -4.83 -3.21
N LEU A 22 -12.34 -4.51 -3.82
CA LEU A 22 -11.43 -5.52 -4.36
C LEU A 22 -10.76 -6.31 -3.23
N ILE A 23 -10.24 -5.65 -2.20
CA ILE A 23 -9.62 -6.31 -1.04
C ILE A 23 -10.61 -7.26 -0.38
N GLU A 24 -11.82 -6.78 -0.07
CA GLU A 24 -12.86 -7.60 0.55
C GLU A 24 -13.22 -8.81 -0.32
N LYS A 25 -13.31 -8.63 -1.64
CA LYS A 25 -13.59 -9.72 -2.57
C LYS A 25 -12.48 -10.77 -2.56
N GLU A 26 -11.23 -10.35 -2.66
CA GLU A 26 -10.09 -11.27 -2.73
C GLU A 26 -9.83 -11.98 -1.39
N LEU A 27 -10.06 -11.32 -0.25
CA LEU A 27 -9.98 -11.95 1.07
C LEU A 27 -10.92 -13.16 1.19
N LYS A 28 -12.12 -13.10 0.61
CA LYS A 28 -13.10 -14.21 0.63
C LYS A 28 -12.61 -15.47 -0.10
N GLY A 29 -11.55 -15.36 -0.92
CA GLY A 29 -10.92 -16.49 -1.61
C GLY A 29 -9.96 -17.31 -0.75
N PHE A 30 -9.61 -16.86 0.45
CA PHE A 30 -8.72 -17.57 1.37
C PHE A 30 -9.48 -18.49 2.33
N ASP A 31 -8.84 -19.57 2.78
CA ASP A 31 -9.45 -20.52 3.75
C ASP A 31 -9.69 -19.89 5.14
N CYS A 32 -8.83 -18.96 5.56
CA CYS A 32 -8.95 -18.19 6.81
C CYS A 32 -8.75 -16.70 6.51
N PRO A 33 -9.73 -16.02 5.91
CA PRO A 33 -9.63 -14.63 5.47
C PRO A 33 -9.14 -13.68 6.56
N GLU A 34 -9.56 -13.88 7.80
CA GLU A 34 -9.24 -13.05 8.96
C GLU A 34 -7.76 -13.12 9.39
N LYS A 35 -7.03 -14.15 8.97
CA LYS A 35 -5.60 -14.33 9.28
C LYS A 35 -4.67 -13.84 8.17
N VAL A 36 -5.22 -13.39 7.05
CA VAL A 36 -4.44 -12.92 5.90
C VAL A 36 -3.78 -11.57 6.22
N MET A 37 -2.49 -11.45 5.94
CA MET A 37 -1.78 -10.16 5.95
C MET A 37 -2.13 -9.38 4.69
N ILE A 38 -2.69 -8.18 4.83
CA ILE A 38 -2.86 -7.26 3.71
C ILE A 38 -1.52 -6.57 3.46
N PHE A 39 -0.93 -6.80 2.30
CA PHE A 39 0.39 -6.30 1.96
C PHE A 39 0.28 -5.27 0.85
N PHE A 40 0.32 -3.99 1.22
CA PHE A 40 0.33 -2.89 0.27
C PHE A 40 1.72 -2.78 -0.37
N SER A 41 1.75 -2.78 -1.69
CA SER A 41 3.00 -2.63 -2.45
C SER A 41 2.90 -1.43 -3.38
N ALA A 42 3.65 -0.38 -3.05
CA ALA A 42 3.80 0.84 -3.82
C ALA A 42 5.13 0.81 -4.60
N HIS A 43 5.25 1.58 -5.68
CA HIS A 43 6.53 1.66 -6.40
C HIS A 43 7.55 2.43 -5.56
N GLY A 44 8.78 1.95 -5.48
CA GLY A 44 9.83 2.68 -4.80
C GLY A 44 10.19 3.97 -5.53
N VAL A 45 10.70 4.94 -4.77
CA VAL A 45 11.39 6.12 -5.30
C VAL A 45 12.73 6.27 -4.58
N PRO A 46 13.74 6.90 -5.20
CA PRO A 46 14.97 7.28 -4.51
C PRO A 46 14.64 8.08 -3.25
N LEU A 47 15.31 7.78 -2.12
CA LEU A 47 15.03 8.42 -0.84
C LEU A 47 15.19 9.94 -0.91
N ALA A 48 16.21 10.40 -1.65
CA ALA A 48 16.48 11.82 -1.86
C ALA A 48 15.29 12.58 -2.49
N TYR A 49 14.42 11.94 -3.27
CA TYR A 49 13.24 12.63 -3.84
C TYR A 49 12.27 13.04 -2.73
N VAL A 50 12.12 12.21 -1.70
CA VAL A 50 11.25 12.51 -0.57
C VAL A 50 11.93 13.46 0.41
N GLU A 51 13.17 13.18 0.81
CA GLU A 51 13.83 13.93 1.89
C GLU A 51 14.44 15.27 1.44
N GLU A 52 15.06 15.31 0.25
CA GLU A 52 15.76 16.50 -0.24
C GLU A 52 14.87 17.34 -1.16
N ALA A 53 14.12 16.70 -2.05
CA ALA A 53 13.25 17.38 -3.01
C ALA A 53 11.82 17.62 -2.50
N GLY A 54 11.44 17.03 -1.36
CA GLY A 54 10.13 17.24 -0.74
C GLY A 54 8.96 16.62 -1.51
N ASP A 55 9.21 15.55 -2.26
CA ASP A 55 8.18 14.82 -3.00
C ASP A 55 7.10 14.28 -2.03
N PRO A 56 5.80 14.63 -2.22
CA PRO A 56 4.73 14.20 -1.32
C PRO A 56 4.41 12.71 -1.42
N TYR A 57 4.97 11.98 -2.40
CA TYR A 57 4.64 10.59 -2.72
C TYR A 57 4.53 9.69 -1.48
N LYS A 58 5.52 9.71 -0.58
CA LYS A 58 5.50 8.88 0.64
C LYS A 58 4.27 9.17 1.49
N ALA A 59 4.00 10.45 1.74
CA ALA A 59 2.87 10.87 2.56
C ALA A 59 1.53 10.52 1.90
N GLU A 60 1.40 10.72 0.58
CA GLU A 60 0.18 10.36 -0.16
C GLU A 60 -0.06 8.84 -0.15
N MET A 61 0.99 8.01 -0.25
CA MET A 61 0.85 6.55 -0.17
C MET A 61 0.46 6.09 1.24
N GLU A 62 1.09 6.64 2.28
CA GLU A 62 0.77 6.33 3.68
C GLU A 62 -0.68 6.72 4.01
N GLU A 63 -1.09 7.95 3.67
CA GLU A 63 -2.46 8.41 3.90
C GLU A 63 -3.48 7.61 3.08
N CYS A 64 -3.16 7.25 1.84
CA CYS A 64 -4.04 6.40 1.04
C CYS A 64 -4.25 5.01 1.68
N VAL A 65 -3.20 4.39 2.23
CA VAL A 65 -3.31 3.12 2.96
C VAL A 65 -4.19 3.29 4.19
N ASP A 66 -3.97 4.35 4.97
CA ASP A 66 -4.77 4.65 6.16
C ASP A 66 -6.26 4.77 5.80
N LEU A 67 -6.60 5.56 4.77
CA LEU A 67 -7.98 5.72 4.32
C LEU A 67 -8.64 4.41 3.84
N ILE A 68 -7.87 3.54 3.17
CA ILE A 68 -8.34 2.20 2.77
C ILE A 68 -8.60 1.34 4.01
N MET A 69 -7.68 1.34 4.97
CA MET A 69 -7.79 0.54 6.18
C MET A 69 -8.93 1.01 7.09
N GLU A 70 -9.15 2.32 7.20
CA GLU A 70 -10.31 2.88 7.90
C GLU A 70 -11.63 2.43 7.26
N GLU A 71 -11.72 2.43 5.92
CA GLU A 71 -12.92 1.96 5.22
C GLU A 71 -13.12 0.44 5.36
N LEU A 72 -12.05 -0.35 5.41
CA LEU A 72 -12.12 -1.78 5.75
C LEU A 72 -12.60 -2.00 7.19
N GLU A 73 -12.10 -1.22 8.15
CA GLU A 73 -12.52 -1.30 9.54
C GLU A 73 -14.01 -0.94 9.70
N ARG A 74 -14.51 0.08 8.98
CA ARG A 74 -15.95 0.40 8.92
C ARG A 74 -16.80 -0.78 8.43
N ARG A 75 -16.21 -1.69 7.63
CA ARG A 75 -16.84 -2.93 7.15
C ARG A 75 -16.56 -4.15 8.03
N LYS A 76 -15.96 -3.93 9.21
CA LYS A 76 -15.58 -4.95 10.19
C LYS A 76 -14.50 -5.92 9.69
N ILE A 77 -13.64 -5.46 8.78
CA ILE A 77 -12.47 -6.19 8.30
C ILE A 77 -11.25 -5.60 8.98
N THR A 78 -10.67 -6.34 9.93
CA THR A 78 -9.60 -5.87 10.83
C THR A 78 -8.30 -6.66 10.64
N ASN A 79 -8.03 -7.06 9.41
CA ASN A 79 -6.79 -7.76 9.04
C ASN A 79 -5.56 -6.92 9.39
N ALA A 80 -4.49 -7.57 9.82
CA ALA A 80 -3.19 -6.93 9.91
C ALA A 80 -2.73 -6.48 8.51
N TYR A 81 -2.01 -5.36 8.45
CA TYR A 81 -1.50 -4.82 7.21
C TYR A 81 -0.08 -4.28 7.33
N THR A 82 0.59 -4.10 6.19
CA THR A 82 1.85 -3.38 6.07
C THR A 82 1.97 -2.73 4.70
N LEU A 83 2.79 -1.69 4.59
CA LEU A 83 3.15 -1.02 3.34
C LEU A 83 4.65 -1.23 3.08
N ALA A 84 4.99 -1.64 1.85
CA ALA A 84 6.35 -1.73 1.38
C ALA A 84 6.50 -1.21 -0.05
N TYR A 85 7.74 -0.90 -0.41
CA TYR A 85 8.11 -0.29 -1.68
C TYR A 85 8.89 -1.30 -2.54
N GLN A 86 8.51 -1.43 -3.81
CA GLN A 86 9.09 -2.41 -4.74
C GLN A 86 9.94 -1.76 -5.84
N SER A 87 10.57 -2.59 -6.67
CA SER A 87 11.26 -2.15 -7.90
C SER A 87 12.48 -1.21 -7.72
N ARG A 88 13.20 -1.31 -6.59
CA ARG A 88 14.50 -0.62 -6.44
C ARG A 88 15.50 -1.05 -7.51
N VAL A 89 16.22 -0.10 -8.10
CA VAL A 89 17.27 -0.36 -9.10
C VAL A 89 18.50 0.52 -8.87
N GLY A 90 19.68 -0.03 -9.17
CA GLY A 90 20.94 0.69 -9.03
C GLY A 90 21.40 0.86 -7.57
N PRO A 91 22.51 1.58 -7.35
CA PRO A 91 23.21 1.61 -6.06
C PRO A 91 22.73 2.69 -5.09
N VAL A 92 21.77 3.53 -5.47
CA VAL A 92 21.27 4.62 -4.62
C VAL A 92 20.38 4.09 -3.51
N GLU A 93 20.16 4.89 -2.46
CA GLU A 93 19.20 4.54 -1.43
C GLU A 93 17.77 4.81 -1.90
N TRP A 94 16.88 3.84 -1.67
CA TRP A 94 15.47 3.89 -2.03
C TRP A 94 14.61 3.91 -0.77
N LEU A 95 13.39 4.45 -0.90
CA LEU A 95 12.39 4.46 0.15
C LEU A 95 12.10 3.04 0.68
N LYS A 96 12.05 2.93 2.01
CA LYS A 96 11.89 1.68 2.78
C LYS A 96 10.51 1.65 3.46
N PRO A 97 10.00 0.46 3.84
CA PRO A 97 10.65 -0.85 3.76
C PRO A 97 10.55 -1.49 2.38
N TYR A 98 11.48 -2.39 2.04
CA TYR A 98 11.54 -3.03 0.71
C TYR A 98 10.67 -4.27 0.62
N THR A 99 9.94 -4.43 -0.48
CA THR A 99 8.95 -5.50 -0.63
C THR A 99 9.56 -6.90 -0.47
N ASP A 100 10.71 -7.16 -1.07
CA ASP A 100 11.44 -8.42 -0.98
C ASP A 100 11.89 -8.72 0.46
N ASP A 101 12.49 -7.73 1.12
CA ASP A 101 12.96 -7.86 2.50
C ASP A 101 11.79 -8.06 3.50
N THR A 102 10.70 -7.30 3.34
CA THR A 102 9.50 -7.40 4.20
C THR A 102 8.80 -8.75 4.04
N ILE A 103 8.66 -9.28 2.83
CA ILE A 103 8.02 -10.60 2.60
C ILE A 103 8.80 -11.70 3.32
N VAL A 104 10.14 -11.67 3.26
CA VAL A 104 10.99 -12.65 3.96
C VAL A 104 10.79 -12.55 5.48
N GLU A 105 10.74 -11.32 6.01
CA GLU A 105 10.56 -11.08 7.44
C GLU A 105 9.18 -11.52 7.94
N LEU A 106 8.12 -11.23 7.19
CA LEU A 106 6.76 -11.70 7.50
C LEU A 106 6.70 -13.24 7.55
N GLY A 107 7.34 -13.91 6.60
CA GLY A 107 7.41 -15.37 6.57
C GLY A 107 8.12 -15.96 7.80
N LYS A 108 9.23 -15.34 8.24
CA LYS A 108 9.94 -15.70 9.47
C LYS A 108 9.09 -15.49 10.72
N ASN A 109 8.30 -14.42 10.74
CA ASN A 109 7.36 -14.10 11.83
C ASN A 109 6.06 -14.90 11.77
N GLY A 110 5.98 -15.92 10.91
CA GLY A 110 4.91 -16.90 10.91
C GLY A 110 3.70 -16.53 10.06
N VAL A 111 3.73 -15.43 9.30
CA VAL A 111 2.69 -15.11 8.32
C VAL A 111 2.66 -16.20 7.24
N LYS A 112 1.51 -16.85 7.08
CA LYS A 112 1.32 -17.96 6.12
C LYS A 112 0.49 -17.60 4.90
N SER A 113 -0.31 -16.54 5.00
CA SER A 113 -1.19 -16.08 3.93
C SER A 113 -1.06 -14.58 3.78
N LEU A 114 -0.91 -14.13 2.53
CA LEU A 114 -0.66 -12.74 2.20
C LEU A 114 -1.50 -12.35 0.97
N LEU A 115 -2.19 -11.21 1.06
CA LEU A 115 -2.90 -10.59 -0.06
C LEU A 115 -2.11 -9.36 -0.49
N ALA A 116 -1.47 -9.45 -1.65
CA ALA A 116 -0.73 -8.33 -2.23
C ALA A 116 -1.70 -7.31 -2.86
N VAL A 117 -1.62 -6.06 -2.44
CA VAL A 117 -2.46 -4.96 -2.91
C VAL A 117 -1.57 -3.92 -3.59
N PRO A 118 -1.62 -3.77 -4.93
CA PRO A 118 -0.89 -2.71 -5.61
C PRO A 118 -1.58 -1.36 -5.37
N ILE A 119 -0.81 -0.38 -4.90
CA ILE A 119 -1.26 1.00 -4.61
C ILE A 119 -0.45 2.01 -5.45
N ARG A 120 -1.10 3.08 -5.89
CA ARG A 120 -0.53 4.19 -6.68
C ARG A 120 -1.27 5.49 -6.44
#